data_AF-A0A0F2J7P8-F1
#
_entry.id   AF-A0A0F2J7P8-F1
#
_cell.length_a   1.000
_cell.length_b   1.000
_cell.length_c   1.000
_cell.angle_alpha   90.00
_cell.angle_beta   90.00
_cell.angle_gamma   90.00
#
_symmetry.space_group_name_H-M   'P 1'
#
loop_
_entity.id
_entity.type
_entity.pdbx_description
1 polymer ?
#
loop_
_entity_poly.entity_id
_entity_poly.type
_entity_poly.pdbx_seq_one_letter_code
_entity_poly.pdbx_strand_id
1 'polypeptide(L)' 'MENLSKIKSEELERRLRVLEEELEELEEEKSFVLKQTGLHISGGKVKQYEAQTQSLKQSISELREKLKQ' A
#
# COMPACT_ATOMS: atom_id res chain seq x y z
N MET A 1 24.69 -21.70 -0.02
CA MET A 1 24.12 -20.43 -0.53
C MET A 1 22.59 -20.36 -0.40
N GLU A 2 21.88 -21.46 -0.10
CA GLU A 2 20.41 -21.46 0.06
C GLU A 2 19.85 -20.57 1.17
N ASN A 3 20.58 -20.36 2.28
CA ASN A 3 20.10 -19.53 3.39
C ASN A 3 19.90 -18.05 3.02
N LEU A 4 20.73 -17.50 2.12
CA LEU A 4 20.65 -16.08 1.74
C LEU A 4 19.41 -15.79 0.88
N SER A 5 19.07 -16.70 -0.04
CA SER A 5 17.87 -16.56 -0.87
C SER A 5 16.60 -16.65 -0.03
N LYS A 6 16.57 -17.58 0.93
CA LYS A 6 15.41 -17.77 1.82
C LYS A 6 15.16 -16.56 2.71
N ILE A 7 16.20 -16.02 3.34
CA ILE A 7 16.10 -14.79 4.15
C ILE A 7 15.60 -13.62 3.31
N LYS A 8 16.06 -13.50 2.06
CA LYS A 8 15.62 -12.44 1.15
C LYS A 8 14.15 -12.57 0.77
N SER A 9 13.66 -13.79 0.52
CA SER A 9 12.23 -14.03 0.26
C SER A 9 11.37 -13.69 1.46
N GLU A 10 11.74 -14.14 2.65
CA GLU A 10 11.00 -13.85 3.89
C GLU A 10 10.93 -12.35 4.20
N GLU A 11 12.02 -11.60 3.95
CA GLU A 11 12.05 -10.14 4.08
C GLU A 11 11.12 -9.45 3.05
N LEU A 12 11.11 -9.93 1.80
CA LEU A 12 10.22 -9.41 0.75
C LEU A 12 8.74 -9.70 1.07
N GLU A 13 8.42 -10.88 1.59
CA GLU A 13 7.07 -11.24 2.04
C GLU A 13 6.62 -10.39 3.23
N ARG A 14 7.51 -10.19 4.21
CA ARG A 14 7.23 -9.31 5.35
C ARG A 14 6.95 -7.89 4.90
N ARG A 15 7.75 -7.37 3.96
CA ARG A 15 7.58 -6.02 3.43
C ARG A 15 6.32 -5.89 2.58
N LEU A 16 5.98 -6.92 1.81
CA LEU A 16 4.73 -6.99 1.06
C LEU A 16 3.54 -6.89 2.01
N ARG A 17 3.55 -7.68 3.09
CA ARG A 17 2.48 -7.67 4.10
C ARG A 17 2.31 -6.30 4.73
N VAL A 18 3.40 -5.65 5.14
CA VAL A 18 3.36 -4.29 5.69
C VAL A 18 2.72 -3.30 4.72
N LEU A 19 3.10 -3.35 3.43
CA LEU A 19 2.51 -2.45 2.43
C LEU A 19 1.04 -2.73 2.15
N GLU A 20 0.62 -3.99 2.24
CA GLU A 20 -0.79 -4.38 2.13
C GLU A 20 -1.62 -3.87 3.32
N GLU A 21 -1.08 -3.96 4.54
CA GLU A 21 -1.67 -3.38 5.75
C GLU A 21 -1.76 -1.85 5.63
N GLU A 22 -0.68 -1.17 5.23
CA GLU A 22 -0.67 0.29 5.01
C GLU A 22 -1.69 0.72 3.93
N LEU A 23 -1.87 -0.09 2.88
CA LEU A 23 -2.85 0.17 1.84
C LEU A 23 -4.28 0.04 2.38
N GLU A 24 -4.56 -0.97 3.17
CA GLU A 24 -5.87 -1.18 3.81
C GLU A 24 -6.21 0.00 4.73
N GLU A 25 -5.28 0.37 5.63
CA GLU A 25 -5.46 1.52 6.54
C GLU A 25 -5.73 2.82 5.78
N LEU A 26 -5.01 3.06 4.66
CA LEU A 26 -5.22 4.24 3.82
C LEU A 26 -6.60 4.22 3.13
N GLU A 27 -7.04 3.06 2.63
CA GLU A 27 -8.35 2.92 1.99
C GLU A 27 -9.50 3.09 3.01
N GLU A 28 -9.32 2.61 4.24
CA GLU A 28 -10.23 2.85 5.35
C GLU A 28 -10.30 4.33 5.73
N GLU A 29 -9.16 4.99 5.92
CA GLU A 29 -9.11 6.42 6.23
C GLU A 29 -9.77 7.25 5.13
N LYS A 30 -9.42 6.99 3.87
CA LYS A 30 -10.03 7.64 2.70
C LYS A 30 -11.55 7.46 2.73
N SER A 31 -12.03 6.23 2.93
CA SER A 31 -13.46 5.92 3.00
C SER A 31 -14.15 6.69 4.12
N PHE A 32 -13.55 6.74 5.31
CA PHE A 32 -14.09 7.46 6.46
C PHE A 32 -14.16 8.97 6.19
N VAL A 33 -13.07 9.57 5.74
CA VAL A 33 -12.98 11.01 5.46
C VAL A 33 -13.91 11.44 4.34
N LEU A 34 -13.98 10.69 3.25
CA LEU A 34 -14.82 11.05 2.09
C LEU A 34 -16.32 10.84 2.34
N LYS A 35 -16.68 9.96 3.28
CA LYS A 35 -18.10 9.73 3.67
C LYS A 35 -18.60 10.73 4.70
N GLN A 36 -17.74 11.53 5.31
CA GLN A 36 -18.14 12.49 6.33
C GLN A 36 -19.03 13.59 5.73
N THR A 37 -20.31 13.56 6.06
CA THR A 37 -21.29 14.56 5.61
C THR A 37 -21.03 15.90 6.28
N GLY A 38 -21.21 17.00 5.54
CA GLY A 38 -20.99 18.37 6.04
C GLY A 38 -19.53 18.85 6.05
N LEU A 39 -18.57 17.98 5.71
CA LEU A 39 -17.17 18.39 5.52
C LEU A 39 -16.91 18.65 4.03
N HIS A 40 -16.52 19.88 3.68
CA HIS A 40 -16.02 20.14 2.33
C HIS A 40 -14.61 19.54 2.18
N ILE A 41 -14.52 18.40 1.51
CA ILE A 41 -13.23 17.80 1.16
C ILE A 41 -12.65 18.55 -0.03
N SER A 42 -11.48 19.15 0.15
CA SER A 42 -10.78 19.79 -0.95
C SER A 42 -10.35 18.76 -2.00
N GLY A 43 -10.44 19.12 -3.29
CA GLY A 43 -9.95 18.28 -4.37
C GLY A 43 -8.46 17.94 -4.23
N GLY A 44 -7.67 18.77 -3.54
CA GLY A 44 -6.29 18.47 -3.18
C GLY A 44 -6.17 17.26 -2.27
N LYS A 45 -7.02 17.13 -1.24
CA LYS A 45 -7.02 15.99 -0.32
C LYS A 45 -7.44 14.70 -1.03
N VAL A 46 -8.40 14.77 -1.95
CA VAL A 46 -8.79 13.62 -2.81
C VAL A 46 -7.59 13.16 -3.64
N LYS A 47 -6.91 14.08 -4.33
CA LYS A 47 -5.73 13.77 -5.15
C LYS A 47 -4.57 13.20 -4.33
N GLN A 48 -4.40 13.65 -3.09
CA GLN A 48 -3.40 13.08 -2.18
C GLN A 48 -3.67 11.61 -1.89
N TYR A 49 -4.90 11.25 -1.52
CA TYR A 49 -5.29 9.85 -1.34
C TYR A 49 -5.08 9.03 -2.61
N GLU A 50 -5.49 9.55 -3.78
CA GLU A 50 -5.28 8.86 -5.05
C GLU A 50 -3.80 8.59 -5.33
N ALA A 51 -2.93 9.58 -5.13
CA ALA A 51 -1.49 9.44 -5.33
C ALA A 51 -0.86 8.44 -4.36
N GLN A 52 -1.23 8.49 -3.07
CA GLN A 52 -0.73 7.57 -2.05
C GLN A 52 -1.18 6.13 -2.32
N THR A 53 -2.47 5.92 -2.62
CA THR A 53 -3.02 4.61 -2.99
C THR A 53 -2.32 4.05 -4.22
N GLN A 54 -2.08 4.87 -5.25
CA GLN A 54 -1.39 4.44 -6.46
C GLN A 54 0.06 4.04 -6.16
N SER A 55 0.79 4.82 -5.36
CA SER A 55 2.17 4.53 -4.98
C SER A 55 2.29 3.21 -4.21
N LEU A 56 1.40 2.95 -3.27
CA LEU A 56 1.36 1.69 -2.51
C LEU A 56 1.04 0.51 -3.42
N LYS A 57 0.02 0.63 -4.28
CA LYS A 57 -0.34 -0.43 -5.24
C LYS A 57 0.81 -0.77 -6.20
N GLN A 58 1.53 0.24 -6.68
CA GLN A 58 2.71 0.03 -7.52
C GLN A 58 3.81 -0.72 -6.75
N SER A 59 4.12 -0.28 -5.53
CA SER A 59 5.15 -0.91 -4.69
C SER A 59 4.81 -2.38 -4.35
N ILE A 60 3.53 -2.66 -4.06
CA ILE A 60 3.01 -4.01 -3.84
C ILE A 60 3.16 -4.86 -5.12
N SER A 61 2.81 -4.31 -6.28
CA SER A 61 2.95 -5.02 -7.56
C SER A 61 4.40 -5.39 -7.82
N GLU A 62 5.34 -4.44 -7.67
CA GLU A 62 6.77 -4.68 -7.85
C GLU A 62 7.31 -5.76 -6.91
N LEU A 63 6.87 -5.78 -5.65
CA LEU A 63 7.27 -6.82 -4.70
C LEU A 63 6.67 -8.19 -5.03
N ARG A 64 5.40 -8.23 -5.44
CA ARG A 64 4.74 -9.46 -5.89
C ARG A 64 5.42 -10.04 -7.13
N GLU A 65 5.88 -9.21 -8.05
CA GLU A 65 6.66 -9.67 -9.20
C GLU A 65 8.02 -10.23 -8.77
N LYS A 66 8.72 -9.57 -7.84
CA LYS A 66 10.00 -10.08 -7.29
C LYS A 66 9.86 -11.40 -6.53
N LEU A 67 8.71 -11.66 -5.91
CA LEU A 67 8.43 -12.91 -5.19
C LEU A 67 8.02 -14.07 -6.12
N LYS A 68 7.58 -13.77 -7.35
CA LYS A 68 7.23 -14.79 -8.36
C LYS A 68 8.43 -15.23 -9.22
N GLN A 69 9.53 -14.49 -9.18
CA GLN A 69 10.80 -14.80 -9.87
C GLN A 69 11.66 -15.74 -9.04
#